data_AF-A0A821H5W9-F1
#
_entry.id   AF-A0A821H5W9-F1
#
_cell.length_a   1.000
_cell.length_b   1.000
_cell.length_c   1.000
_cell.angle_alpha   90.00
_cell.angle_beta   90.00
_cell.angle_gamma   90.00
#
_symmetry.space_group_name_H-M   'P 1'
#
loop_
_entity.id
_entity.type
_entity.pdbx_description
1 polymer ?
#
loop_
_entity_poly.entity_id
_entity_poly.type
_entity_poly.pdbx_seq_one_letter_code
_entity_poly.pdbx_strand_id
1 'polypeptide(L)' 'QHFPEKHIARKFMQQKIDGSTLPLLTEDHLTRIFKMKLGPALHLLTLISTMQMHNFSNNIER' A
#
# COMPACT_ATOMS: atom_id res chain seq x y z
N GLN A 1 -23.92 -7.22 1.88
CA GLN A 1 -22.66 -7.56 2.56
C GLN A 1 -21.60 -6.54 2.17
N HIS A 2 -21.12 -5.73 3.12
CA HIS A 2 -20.12 -4.68 2.87
C HIS A 2 -18.73 -5.31 2.93
N PHE A 3 -18.09 -5.51 1.77
CA PHE A 3 -16.74 -6.05 1.71
C PHE A 3 -15.71 -4.91 1.90
N PRO A 4 -14.92 -4.91 2.98
CA PRO A 4 -13.99 -3.83 3.30
C PRO A 4 -12.88 -3.66 2.25
N GLU A 5 -12.50 -4.75 1.56
CA GLU A 5 -11.43 -4.75 0.55
C GLU A 5 -11.74 -3.85 -0.66
N LYS A 6 -13.01 -3.77 -1.08
CA LYS A 6 -13.45 -2.93 -2.21
C LYS A 6 -13.29 -1.43 -1.93
N HIS A 7 -13.16 -1.02 -0.67
CA HIS A 7 -12.99 0.38 -0.28
C HIS A 7 -11.55 0.86 -0.46
N ILE A 8 -10.56 -0.01 -0.23
CA ILE A 8 -9.15 0.38 -0.31
C ILE A 8 -8.75 0.66 -1.76
N ALA A 9 -9.09 -0.25 -2.68
CA ALA A 9 -8.81 -0.07 -4.10
C ALA A 9 -9.48 1.20 -4.68
N ARG A 10 -10.74 1.47 -4.32
CA ARG A 10 -11.43 2.72 -4.73
C ARG A 10 -10.74 3.97 -4.19
N LYS A 11 -10.29 3.96 -2.92
CA LYS A 11 -9.58 5.10 -2.37
C LYS A 11 -8.23 5.32 -3.05
N PHE A 12 -7.50 4.25 -3.37
CA PHE A 12 -6.22 4.33 -4.07
C PHE A 12 -6.40 4.99 -5.44
N MET A 13 -7.42 4.58 -6.19
CA MET A 13 -7.79 5.22 -7.45
C MET A 13 -8.18 6.70 -7.28
N GLN A 14 -9.00 7.03 -6.26
CA GLN A 14 -9.43 8.41 -5.98
C GLN A 14 -8.26 9.33 -5.60
N GLN A 15 -7.25 8.79 -4.92
CA GLN A 15 -6.03 9.50 -4.53
C GLN A 15 -4.90 9.37 -5.57
N LYS A 16 -5.18 8.76 -6.73
CA LYS A 16 -4.23 8.53 -7.82
C LYS A 16 -2.95 7.79 -7.37
N ILE A 17 -3.10 6.84 -6.45
CA ILE A 17 -2.02 5.94 -6.06
C ILE A 17 -1.81 4.90 -7.15
N ASP A 18 -0.57 4.81 -7.62
CA ASP A 18 -0.07 3.90 -8.66
C ASP A 18 1.17 3.13 -8.18
N GLY A 19 1.78 2.34 -9.07
CA GLY A 19 2.96 1.54 -8.76
C GLY A 19 4.17 2.35 -8.29
N SER A 20 4.30 3.61 -8.74
CA SER A 20 5.43 4.47 -8.40
C SER A 20 5.27 5.16 -7.05
N THR A 21 4.02 5.38 -6.63
CA THR A 21 3.67 6.08 -5.38
C THR A 21 3.41 5.12 -4.21
N LEU A 22 3.10 3.84 -4.48
CA LEU A 22 3.01 2.78 -3.47
C LEU A 22 4.22 2.78 -2.50
N PRO A 23 5.48 2.87 -2.97
CA PRO A 23 6.67 3.03 -2.12
C PRO A 23 6.69 4.18 -1.12
N LEU A 24 5.93 5.24 -1.40
CA LEU A 24 5.97 6.49 -0.66
C LEU A 24 4.86 6.55 0.39
N LEU A 25 4.02 5.52 0.46
CA LEU A 25 2.98 5.43 1.48
C LEU A 25 3.62 5.28 2.85
N THR A 26 3.10 6.05 3.80
CA THR A 26 3.49 6.00 5.21
C THR A 26 2.30 5.56 6.05
N GLU A 27 2.56 5.22 7.31
CA GLU A 27 1.48 4.89 8.25
C GLU A 27 0.48 6.05 8.38
N ASP A 28 0.97 7.29 8.42
CA ASP A 28 0.14 8.49 8.53
C ASP A 28 -0.80 8.63 7.33
N HIS A 29 -0.30 8.39 6.11
CA HIS A 29 -1.14 8.37 4.92
C HIS A 29 -2.28 7.34 5.06
N LEU A 30 -1.96 6.10 5.44
CA LEU A 30 -2.93 5.03 5.56
C LEU A 30 -3.97 5.25 6.67
N THR A 31 -3.53 5.75 7.83
CA THR A 31 -4.41 5.93 9.00
C THR A 31 -5.21 7.23 8.95
N ARG A 32 -4.62 8.35 8.50
CA ARG A 32 -5.30 9.66 8.48
C ARG A 32 -6.03 9.96 7.18
N ILE A 33 -5.44 9.65 6.03
CA ILE A 33 -6.05 9.92 4.71
C ILE A 33 -6.96 8.76 4.31
N PHE A 34 -6.44 7.52 4.36
CA PHE A 34 -7.22 6.34 3.98
C PHE A 34 -8.14 5.82 5.11
N LYS A 35 -8.05 6.39 6.32
CA LYS A 35 -8.87 5.99 7.50
C LYS A 35 -8.78 4.50 7.81
N MET A 36 -7.62 3.89 7.55
CA MET A 36 -7.37 2.50 7.92
C MET A 36 -7.15 2.41 9.43
N LYS A 37 -7.52 1.26 10.01
CA LYS A 37 -7.05 0.90 11.36
C LYS A 37 -5.54 0.66 11.31
N LEU A 38 -4.85 0.93 12.43
CA LEU A 38 -3.39 0.82 12.53
C LEU A 38 -2.87 -0.57 12.11
N GLY A 39 -3.46 -1.66 12.59
CA GLY A 39 -3.03 -3.02 12.24
C GLY A 39 -3.03 -3.30 10.72
N PRO A 40 -4.17 -3.11 10.01
CA PRO A 40 -4.21 -3.21 8.55
C PRO A 40 -3.25 -2.26 7.82
N ALA A 41 -3.04 -1.04 8.33
CA ALA A 41 -2.09 -0.10 7.74
C ALA A 41 -0.65 -0.63 7.82
N LEU A 42 -0.22 -1.09 8.99
CA LEU A 42 1.10 -1.69 9.19
C LEU A 42 1.29 -2.94 8.33
N HIS A 43 0.27 -3.80 8.25
CA HIS A 43 0.32 -4.99 7.41
C HIS A 43 0.55 -4.65 5.93
N LEU A 44 -0.16 -3.64 5.42
CA LEU A 44 0.01 -3.18 4.03
C LEU A 44 1.41 -2.60 3.77
N LEU A 45 1.95 -1.80 4.69
CA LEU A 45 3.31 -1.25 4.55
C LEU A 45 4.36 -2.38 4.50
N THR A 46 4.23 -3.37 5.38
CA THR A 46 5.13 -4.55 5.37
C THR A 46 5.07 -5.31 4.04
N LEU A 47 3.88 -5.45 3.46
CA LEU A 47 3.70 -6.11 2.17
C LEU A 47 4.38 -5.30 1.04
N ILE A 48 4.18 -3.97 1.01
CA ILE A 48 4.81 -3.09 0.03
C ILE A 48 6.34 -3.17 0.13
N SER A 49 6.89 -3.08 1.34
CA SER A 49 8.33 -3.19 1.57
C SER A 49 8.88 -4.55 1.11
N THR A 50 8.18 -5.64 1.41
CA THR A 50 8.58 -6.98 0.95
C THR A 50 8.60 -7.08 -0.58
N MET A 51 7.58 -6.53 -1.25
CA MET A 51 7.52 -6.51 -2.71
C MET A 51 8.65 -5.68 -3.33
N GLN A 52 9.01 -4.54 -2.72
CA GLN A 52 10.14 -3.73 -3.19
C GLN A 52 11.47 -4.47 -3.10
N MET A 53 11.72 -5.16 -1.99
CA MET A 53 12.94 -5.93 -1.79
C MET A 53 13.06 -7.05 -2.83
N HIS A 54 11.95 -7.74 -3.11
CA HIS A 54 11.92 -8.74 -4.18
C HIS A 54 12.18 -8.14 -5.56
N ASN A 55 11.55 -7.01 -5.89
CA ASN A 55 11.79 -6.31 -7.17
C ASN A 55 13.24 -5.82 -7.29
N PHE A 56 13.83 -5.34 -6.20
CA PHE A 56 15.24 -4.95 -6.15
C PHE A 56 16.17 -6.14 -6.43
N SER A 57 15.94 -7.29 -5.77
CA SER A 57 16.71 -8.53 -6.01
C SER A 57 16.64 -8.96 -7.47
N ASN A 58 15.44 -8.97 -8.06
CA ASN A 58 15.24 -9.34 -9.47
C ASN A 58 15.94 -8.39 -10.46
N ASN A 59 16.19 -7.13 -10.08
CA ASN A 59 16.91 -6.17 -10.92
C ASN A 59 18.44 -6.32 -10.81
N ILE A 60 18.95 -6.98 -9.76
CA ILE A 60 20.39 -7.28 -9.62
C ILE A 60 20.75 -8.58 -10.37
N GLU A 61 19.82 -9.54 -10.39
CA GLU A 61 20.02 -10.85 -11.03
C GLU A 61 19.85 -10.84 -12.56
N ARG A 62 19.46 -9.71 -13.15
CA ARG A 62 19.30 -9.51 -14.60
C ARG A 62 20.44 -8.72 -15.20
#